data_AF-A0A645IL28-F1
#
_entry.id   AF-A0A645IL28-F1
#
_cell.length_a   1.000
_cell.length_b   1.000
_cell.length_c   1.000
_cell.angle_alpha   90.00
_cell.angle_beta   90.00
_cell.angle_gamma   90.00
#
_symmetry.space_group_name_H-M   'P 1'
#
loop_
_entity.id
_entity.type
_entity.pdbx_description
1 polymer ?
#
loop_
_entity_poly.entity_id
_entity_poly.type
_entity_poly.pdbx_seq_one_letter_code
_entity_poly.pdbx_strand_id
1 'polypeptide(L)' 'MTIPQTEIFQFLQSKGYEIKGFPIHSAATEEFLVSDPAHTWHTFTATKKDEVQCADNQFLKVFQKEIKLLLKPIS' A
#
# COMPACT_ATOMS: atom_id res chain seq x y z
N MET A 1 -6.12 18.94 5.17
CA MET A 1 -6.53 17.78 6.00
C MET A 1 -5.57 16.65 5.73
N THR A 2 -4.89 16.16 6.75
CA THR A 2 -4.04 14.96 6.69
C THR A 2 -4.75 13.87 7.48
N ILE A 3 -5.07 12.76 6.83
CA ILE A 3 -5.66 11.60 7.51
C ILE A 3 -4.54 10.90 8.28
N PRO A 4 -4.66 10.70 9.60
CA PRO A 4 -3.68 9.93 10.36
C PRO A 4 -3.53 8.50 9.83
N GLN A 5 -2.29 8.02 9.76
CA GLN A 5 -2.01 6.65 9.32
C GLN A 5 -2.74 5.60 10.16
N THR A 6 -2.95 5.87 11.45
CA THR A 6 -3.69 5.00 12.38
C THR A 6 -5.16 4.85 11.97
N GLU A 7 -5.80 5.89 11.44
CA GLU A 7 -7.18 5.80 10.96
C GLU A 7 -7.29 4.95 9.69
N ILE A 8 -6.30 5.04 8.80
CA ILE A 8 -6.21 4.19 7.62
C ILE A 8 -6.06 2.73 8.03
N PHE A 9 -5.21 2.44 9.03
CA PHE A 9 -5.04 1.09 9.56
C PHE A 9 -6.31 0.54 10.18
N GLN A 10 -6.99 1.34 11.01
CA GLN A 10 -8.28 0.94 11.60
C GLN A 10 -9.34 0.65 10.53
N PHE A 11 -9.43 1.50 9.50
CA PHE A 11 -10.34 1.26 8.37
C PHE A 11 -10.02 -0.06 7.66
N LEU A 12 -8.75 -0.32 7.32
CA LEU A 12 -8.36 -1.56 6.65
C LEU A 12 -8.59 -2.80 7.53
N GLN A 13 -8.27 -2.71 8.82
CA GLN A 13 -8.56 -3.78 9.78
C GLN A 13 -10.06 -4.06 9.90
N SER A 14 -10.90 -3.02 9.90
CA SER A 14 -12.36 -3.16 9.90
C SER A 14 -12.90 -3.89 8.66
N LYS A 15 -12.15 -3.86 7.55
CA LYS A 15 -12.45 -4.58 6.30
C LYS A 15 -11.87 -6.00 6.25
N GLY A 16 -11.22 -6.45 7.32
CA GLY A 16 -10.62 -7.79 7.43
C GLY A 16 -9.21 -7.91 6.87
N TYR A 17 -8.51 -6.79 6.67
CA TYR A 17 -7.09 -6.80 6.30
C TYR A 17 -6.20 -6.89 7.53
N GLU A 18 -5.14 -7.68 7.43
CA GLU A 18 -4.03 -7.70 8.36
C GLU A 18 -2.95 -6.73 7.89
N ILE A 19 -2.48 -5.85 8.78
CA ILE A 19 -1.43 -4.86 8.48
C ILE A 19 -0.09 -5.41 8.96
N LYS A 20 0.88 -5.52 8.05
CA LYS A 20 2.22 -6.02 8.34
C LYS A 20 3.29 -5.10 7.75
N GLY A 21 4.42 -4.96 8.43
CA GLY A 21 5.58 -4.27 7.88
C GLY A 21 6.11 -5.00 6.65
N PHE A 22 6.48 -4.25 5.61
CA PHE A 22 7.01 -4.79 4.37
C PHE A 22 8.02 -3.81 3.76
N PRO A 23 9.30 -4.19 3.60
CA PRO A 23 10.25 -3.40 2.85
C PRO A 23 10.00 -3.58 1.34
N ILE A 24 9.85 -2.47 0.62
CA ILE A 24 9.84 -2.47 -0.84
C ILE A 24 11.24 -2.09 -1.32
N HIS A 25 11.90 -2.99 -2.04
CA HIS A 25 13.22 -2.77 -2.60
C HIS A 25 13.08 -2.30 -4.05
N SER A 26 13.58 -1.10 -4.34
CA SER A 26 13.78 -0.61 -5.69
C SER A 26 15.22 -0.87 -6.11
N ALA A 27 15.40 -1.55 -7.24
CA ALA A 27 16.72 -1.71 -7.83
C ALA A 27 17.24 -0.36 -8.33
N ALA A 28 18.57 -0.22 -8.43
CA ALA A 28 19.15 0.93 -9.11
C ALA A 28 18.74 0.87 -10.59
N THR A 29 18.29 2.00 -11.13
CA THR A 29 17.97 2.13 -12.55
C THR A 29 18.90 3.16 -13.17
N GLU A 30 19.62 2.74 -14.22
CA GLU A 30 20.47 3.61 -15.00
C GLU A 30 19.87 3.71 -16.41
N GLU A 31 19.22 4.85 -16.65
CA GLU A 31 18.61 5.21 -17.92
C GLU A 31 19.35 6.40 -18.54
N PHE A 32 19.06 6.71 -19.81
CA PHE A 32 19.84 7.63 -20.65
C PHE A 32 20.14 9.00 -20.01
N LEU A 33 19.21 9.55 -19.22
CA LEU A 33 19.37 10.83 -18.51
C LEU A 33 19.11 10.73 -17.00
N VAL A 34 18.76 9.55 -16.49
CA VAL A 34 18.30 9.36 -15.10
C VAL A 34 19.07 8.21 -14.50
N SER A 35 19.78 8.48 -13.41
CA SER A 35 20.37 7.45 -12.55
C SER A 35 19.67 7.53 -11.19
N ASP A 36 18.83 6.54 -10.92
CA ASP A 36 18.18 6.41 -9.62
C ASP A 36 18.91 5.33 -8.81
N PRO A 37 19.45 5.68 -7.62
CA PRO A 37 20.15 4.73 -6.79
C PRO A 37 19.17 3.70 -6.20
N ALA A 38 19.69 2.51 -5.90
CA ALA A 38 18.91 1.51 -5.17
C ALA A 38 18.42 2.09 -3.85
N HIS A 39 17.15 1.91 -3.55
CA HIS A 39 16.56 2.41 -2.31
C HIS A 39 15.59 1.37 -1.73
N THR A 40 15.51 1.36 -0.40
CA THR A 40 14.55 0.52 0.33
C THR A 40 13.53 1.43 0.98
N TRP A 41 12.26 1.22 0.63
CA TRP A 41 11.15 1.91 1.26
C TRP A 41 10.52 1.00 2.32
N HIS A 42 10.68 1.36 3.59
CA HIS A 42 10.00 0.68 4.70
C HIS A 42 8.55 1.14 4.76
N THR A 43 7.63 0.23 4.48
CA THR A 43 6.20 0.54 4.44
C THR A 43 5.39 -0.59 5.09
N PHE A 44 4.08 -0.53 4.94
CA PHE A 44 3.16 -1.56 5.40
C PHE A 44 2.34 -2.10 4.23
N THR A 45 1.94 -3.36 4.34
CA THR A 45 1.00 -4.01 3.43
C THR A 45 -0.27 -4.34 4.16
N ALA A 46 -1.38 -4.36 3.43
CA ALA A 46 -2.69 -4.79 3.91
C ALA A 46 -3.10 -6.06 3.14
N THR A 47 -3.07 -7.20 3.81
CA THR A 47 -3.30 -8.52 3.22
C THR A 47 -4.52 -9.20 3.82
N LYS A 48 -5.34 -9.87 3.01
CA LYS A 48 -6.34 -10.83 3.51
C LYS A 48 -5.68 -12.15 3.87
N LYS A 49 -6.47 -13.04 4.49
CA LYS A 49 -6.03 -14.40 4.81
C LYS A 49 -5.46 -15.06 3.55
N ASP A 50 -4.25 -15.60 3.67
CA ASP A 50 -3.49 -16.30 2.61
C ASP A 50 -2.94 -15.42 1.46
N GLU A 51 -3.10 -14.09 1.51
CA GLU A 51 -2.43 -13.18 0.56
C GLU A 51 -0.96 -12.96 0.93
N VAL A 52 -0.07 -13.06 -0.06
CA VAL A 52 1.37 -12.83 0.09
C VAL A 52 1.67 -11.33 0.05
N GLN A 53 2.50 -10.82 0.96
CA GLN A 53 2.93 -9.41 0.96
C GLN A 53 3.70 -9.07 -0.32
N CYS A 54 3.34 -7.96 -0.97
CA CYS A 54 3.98 -7.48 -2.20
C CYS A 54 3.80 -5.96 -2.36
N ALA A 55 4.46 -5.37 -3.36
CA ALA A 55 4.36 -3.93 -3.61
C ALA A 55 2.92 -3.48 -3.99
N ASP A 56 2.07 -4.38 -4.45
CA ASP A 56 0.70 -4.06 -4.89
C ASP A 56 -0.32 -4.06 -3.77
N ASN A 57 -0.06 -4.79 -2.69
CA ASN A 57 -0.89 -4.74 -1.47
C ASN A 57 -0.33 -3.77 -0.44
N GLN A 58 0.52 -2.81 -0.86
CA GLN A 58 0.91 -1.68 -0.05
C GLN A 58 -0.35 -0.96 0.50
N PHE A 59 -0.34 -0.61 1.80
CA PHE A 59 -1.57 -0.25 2.52
C PHE A 59 -2.32 0.96 1.94
N LEU A 60 -1.62 1.96 1.37
CA LEU A 60 -2.25 3.11 0.73
C LEU A 60 -2.89 2.74 -0.61
N LYS A 61 -2.28 1.85 -1.40
CA LYS A 61 -2.89 1.31 -2.63
C LYS A 61 -4.19 0.56 -2.32
N VAL A 62 -4.15 -0.28 -1.29
CA VAL A 62 -5.34 -1.04 -0.83
C VAL A 62 -6.41 -0.09 -0.31
N PHE A 63 -6.04 0.89 0.53
CA PHE A 63 -6.96 1.90 1.02
C PHE A 63 -7.62 2.68 -0.13
N GLN A 64 -6.85 3.14 -1.11
CA GLN A 64 -7.38 3.87 -2.25
C GLN A 64 -8.36 3.00 -3.07
N LYS A 65 -8.07 1.71 -3.23
CA LYS A 65 -8.97 0.75 -3.89
C LYS A 65 -10.29 0.61 -3.13
N GLU A 66 -10.22 0.41 -1.81
CA GLU A 66 -11.40 0.26 -0.96
C GLU A 66 -12.27 1.53 -0.94
N ILE A 67 -11.66 2.71 -0.87
CA ILE A 67 -12.40 3.98 -0.93
C ILE A 67 -13.05 4.16 -2.31
N LYS A 68 -12.36 3.84 -3.41
CA LYS A 68 -12.96 3.87 -4.75
C LYS A 68 -14.15 2.92 -4.86
N LEU A 69 -14.07 1.74 -4.24
CA LEU A 69 -15.20 0.79 -4.20
C LEU A 69 -16.34 1.31 -3.34
N LEU A 70 -16.05 1.96 -2.20
CA LEU A 70 -17.05 2.55 -1.31
C LEU A 70 -17.80 3.72 -1.98
N LEU A 71 -17.08 4.55 -2.73
CA LEU A 71 -17.63 5.72 -3.42
C LEU A 71 -18.23 5.40 -4.79
N LYS A 72 -18.15 4.14 -5.26
CA LYS A 72 -18.81 3.76 -6.50
C LYS A 72 -20.32 3.90 -6.31
N PRO A 73 -21.01 4.71 -7.15
CA PRO A 73 -22.46 4.80 -7.08
C PRO A 73 -23.07 3.42 -7.36
N ILE A 74 -24.07 3.06 -6.55
CA ILE A 74 -24.90 1.88 -6.78
C ILE A 74 -25.67 2.17 -8.06
N SER A 75 -25.22 1.59 -9.18
CA SER A 75 -25.92 1.64 -10.46
C SER A 75 -26.81 0.42 -10.63
#